data_AF-A0AA38FRJ9-F1
#
_entry.id   AF-A0AA38FRJ9-F1
#
_cell.length_a   1.000
_cell.length_b   1.000
_cell.length_c   1.000
_cell.angle_alpha   90.00
_cell.angle_beta   90.00
_cell.angle_gamma   90.00
#
_symmetry.space_group_name_H-M   'P 1'
#
loop_
_entity.id
_entity.type
_entity.pdbx_description
1 polymer ?
#
loop_
_entity_poly.entity_id
_entity_poly.type
_entity_poly.pdbx_seq_one_letter_code
_entity_poly.pdbx_strand_id
1 'polypeptide(L)'
;MEKVIVVLPVHFKDSSDAVLATSFLQEFMEARCCSGLNKAPSCIWSRTPPLEIKGASVYTLGANAGFLSFVIFGHHVEGDKLDRAVWNLTSFHAYLNYHIKCSKGFMHMLMRRHVENLIQALNQAKVHVEKDKKKTK
;
A
#
# COMPACT_ATOMS: atom_id res chain seq x y z
N MET A 1 -31.29 8.94 -5.07
CA MET A 1 -30.69 7.75 -4.42
C MET A 1 -29.89 8.23 -3.23
N GLU A 2 -30.21 7.75 -2.04
CA GLU A 2 -29.42 8.02 -0.84
C GLU A 2 -28.08 7.30 -0.94
N LYS A 3 -26.99 8.02 -0.65
CA LYS A 3 -25.64 7.49 -0.61
C LYS A 3 -24.99 7.92 0.72
N VAL A 4 -24.19 7.03 1.29
CA VAL A 4 -23.40 7.31 2.48
C VAL A 4 -21.94 7.42 2.05
N ILE A 5 -21.25 8.47 2.48
CA ILE A 5 -19.82 8.64 2.23
C ILE A 5 -19.08 8.37 3.55
N VAL A 6 -18.19 7.38 3.53
CA VAL A 6 -17.33 7.05 4.66
C VAL A 6 -15.94 7.58 4.36
N VAL A 7 -15.47 8.55 5.13
CA VAL A 7 -14.15 9.16 4.96
C VAL A 7 -13.20 8.61 6.03
N LEU A 8 -12.12 7.99 5.59
CA LEU A 8 -11.06 7.43 6.43
C LEU A 8 -9.79 8.28 6.29
N PRO A 9 -9.45 9.11 7.29
CA PRO A 9 -8.15 9.77 7.34
C PRO A 9 -7.06 8.73 7.65
N VAL A 10 -6.00 8.71 6.84
CA VAL A 10 -4.92 7.74 7.00
C VAL A 10 -3.66 8.44 7.51
N HIS A 11 -3.20 8.01 8.67
CA HIS A 11 -2.00 8.53 9.32
C HIS A 11 -1.04 7.38 9.67
N PHE A 12 0.24 7.58 9.34
CA PHE A 12 1.32 6.69 9.73
C PHE A 12 2.37 7.47 10.52
N LYS A 13 2.88 6.87 11.60
CA LYS A 13 3.96 7.46 12.40
C LYS A 13 5.28 7.53 11.62
N ASP A 14 5.55 6.50 10.82
CA ASP A 14 6.76 6.39 10.01
C ASP A 14 6.54 7.04 8.64
N SER A 15 7.45 7.91 8.22
CA SER A 15 7.35 8.63 6.95
C SER A 15 7.47 7.72 5.73
N SER A 16 8.26 6.64 5.81
CA SER A 16 8.37 5.65 4.74
C SER A 16 7.09 4.84 4.57
N ASP A 17 6.43 4.48 5.69
CA ASP A 17 5.11 3.84 5.62
C ASP A 17 4.07 4.77 5.03
N ALA A 18 4.10 6.07 5.35
CA ALA A 18 3.18 7.05 4.77
C ALA A 18 3.33 7.16 3.25
N VAL A 19 4.57 7.13 2.73
CA VAL A 19 4.82 7.16 1.28
C VAL A 19 4.31 5.89 0.61
N LEU A 20 4.61 4.71 1.16
CA LEU A 20 4.12 3.44 0.61
C LEU A 20 2.58 3.35 0.68
N ALA A 21 1.99 3.81 1.77
CA ALA A 21 0.54 3.89 1.93
C ALA A 21 -0.10 4.82 0.91
N THR A 22 0.52 5.97 0.62
CA THR A 22 0.03 6.89 -0.41
C THR A 22 -0.03 6.20 -1.78
N SER A 23 1.04 5.54 -2.20
CA SER A 23 1.05 4.78 -3.45
C SER A 23 0.01 3.66 -3.46
N PHE A 24 -0.10 2.91 -2.35
CA PHE A 24 -1.12 1.86 -2.24
C PHE A 24 -2.55 2.41 -2.41
N LEU A 25 -2.86 3.54 -1.79
CA LEU A 25 -4.20 4.14 -1.84
C LEU A 25 -4.54 4.70 -3.22
N GLN A 26 -3.55 5.25 -3.94
CA GLN A 26 -3.70 5.69 -5.33
C GLN A 26 -4.01 4.49 -6.24
N GLU A 27 -3.21 3.43 -6.16
CA GLU A 27 -3.44 2.18 -6.91
C GLU A 27 -4.77 1.52 -6.54
N PHE A 28 -5.16 1.58 -5.26
CA PHE A 28 -6.44 1.04 -4.79
C PHE A 28 -7.63 1.76 -5.43
N MET A 29 -7.53 3.07 -5.65
CA MET A 29 -8.53 3.85 -6.38
C MET A 29 -8.59 3.45 -7.86
N GLU A 30 -7.44 3.25 -8.50
CA GLU A 30 -7.33 2.89 -9.92
C GLU A 30 -7.77 1.44 -10.19
N ALA A 31 -7.58 0.53 -9.24
CA ALA A 31 -7.98 -0.87 -9.35
C ALA A 31 -9.48 -1.06 -9.62
N ARG A 32 -10.31 -0.05 -9.34
CA ARG A 32 -11.74 -0.05 -9.67
C ARG A 32 -12.05 0.03 -11.16
N CYS A 33 -11.08 0.42 -11.99
CA CYS A 33 -11.20 0.40 -13.45
C CYS A 33 -11.21 -1.03 -14.01
N CYS A 34 -10.92 -2.05 -13.19
CA CYS A 34 -11.02 -3.45 -13.58
C CYS A 34 -12.49 -3.88 -13.77
N SER A 35 -12.81 -4.49 -14.91
CA SER A 35 -14.17 -4.92 -15.30
C SER A 35 -14.90 -5.81 -14.30
N GLY A 36 -14.18 -6.46 -13.39
CA GLY A 36 -14.76 -7.29 -12.31
C GLY A 36 -15.31 -6.52 -11.11
N LEU A 37 -15.01 -5.22 -10.99
CA LEU A 37 -15.27 -4.44 -9.77
C LEU A 37 -16.41 -3.42 -9.93
N ASN A 38 -17.22 -3.53 -10.98
CA ASN A 38 -18.33 -2.63 -11.28
C ASN A 38 -19.41 -2.55 -10.18
N LYS A 39 -19.56 -3.59 -9.36
CA LYS A 39 -20.54 -3.66 -8.26
C LYS A 39 -19.96 -3.27 -6.89
N ALA A 40 -18.68 -2.91 -6.83
CA ALA A 40 -18.03 -2.55 -5.57
C ALA A 40 -18.25 -1.06 -5.25
N PRO A 41 -18.13 -0.68 -3.96
CA PRO A 41 -18.09 0.71 -3.55
C PRO A 41 -17.08 1.54 -4.36
N SER A 42 -17.50 2.71 -4.81
CA SER A 42 -16.56 3.68 -5.37
C SER A 42 -15.64 4.17 -4.26
N CYS A 43 -14.34 4.24 -4.51
CA CYS A 43 -13.40 4.87 -3.61
C CYS A 43 -12.74 6.06 -4.30
N ILE A 44 -12.40 7.09 -3.53
CA ILE A 44 -11.71 8.30 -3.97
C ILE A 44 -10.62 8.57 -2.96
N TRP A 45 -9.39 8.78 -3.44
CA TRP A 45 -8.29 9.23 -2.60
C TRP A 45 -8.00 10.71 -2.85
N SER A 46 -7.74 11.45 -1.78
CA SER A 46 -7.31 12.86 -1.84
C SER A 46 -6.21 13.12 -0.82
N ARG A 47 -5.24 13.96 -1.19
CA ARG A 47 -4.20 14.41 -0.26
C ARG A 47 -4.72 15.43 0.75
N THR A 48 -5.73 16.20 0.38
CA THR A 48 -6.36 17.22 1.23
C THR A 48 -7.70 16.71 1.75
N PRO A 49 -8.15 17.19 2.93
CA PRO A 49 -9.44 16.79 3.48
C PRO A 49 -10.58 17.16 2.51
N PRO A 50 -11.49 16.21 2.20
CA PRO A 50 -12.68 16.49 1.42
C PRO A 50 -13.54 17.60 2.04
N LEU A 51 -14.31 18.30 1.20
CA LEU A 51 -15.12 19.46 1.60
C LEU A 51 -16.13 19.09 2.69
N GLU A 52 -16.63 17.86 2.65
CA GLU A 52 -17.59 17.26 3.57
C GLU A 52 -17.06 17.23 5.02
N ILE A 53 -15.74 17.21 5.21
CA ILE A 53 -15.09 17.12 6.53
C ILE A 53 -14.22 18.33 6.85
N LYS A 54 -14.29 19.41 6.06
CA LYS A 54 -13.41 20.59 6.18
C LYS A 54 -13.56 21.36 7.50
N GLY A 55 -14.63 21.12 8.26
CA GLY A 55 -14.85 21.65 9.62
C GLY A 55 -14.71 20.63 10.75
N ALA A 56 -14.29 19.39 10.45
CA ALA A 56 -14.10 18.34 11.46
C ALA A 56 -12.80 18.56 12.26
N SER A 57 -12.70 17.95 13.45
CA SER A 57 -11.66 18.22 14.46
C SER A 57 -10.22 18.14 13.93
N VAL A 58 -9.30 18.84 14.61
CA VAL A 58 -7.87 18.96 14.28
C VAL A 58 -7.14 17.61 14.16
N TYR A 59 -7.59 16.56 14.84
CA TYR A 59 -7.00 15.22 14.74
C TYR A 59 -7.12 14.61 13.33
N THR A 60 -8.12 15.04 12.56
CA THR A 60 -8.36 14.62 11.17
C THR A 60 -7.41 15.29 10.18
N LEU A 61 -6.73 16.39 10.55
CA LEU A 61 -5.81 17.12 9.66
C LEU A 61 -4.40 16.51 9.59
N GLY A 62 -4.04 15.60 10.48
CA GLY A 62 -2.72 14.95 10.53
C GLY A 62 -2.53 13.80 9.52
N ALA A 63 -3.48 13.58 8.61
CA ALA A 63 -3.45 12.46 7.67
C ALA A 63 -2.34 12.62 6.63
N ASN A 64 -1.15 12.10 6.93
CA ASN A 64 0.04 12.24 6.08
C ASN A 64 0.03 11.31 4.84
N ALA A 65 -0.78 10.26 4.86
CA ALA A 65 -1.01 9.39 3.70
C ALA A 65 -2.29 9.75 2.92
N GLY A 66 -3.01 10.80 3.35
CA GLY A 66 -4.22 11.31 2.71
C GLY A 66 -5.53 10.73 3.26
N PHE A 67 -6.61 11.00 2.55
CA PHE A 67 -7.99 10.69 2.91
C PHE A 67 -8.58 9.74 1.87
N LEU A 68 -9.08 8.59 2.33
CA LEU A 68 -9.79 7.64 1.48
C LEU A 68 -11.29 7.76 1.73
N SER A 69 -12.08 8.03 0.70
CA SER A 69 -13.53 8.18 0.78
C SER A 69 -14.21 7.04 0.04
N PHE A 70 -15.04 6.27 0.73
CA PHE A 70 -15.90 5.24 0.13
C PHE A 70 -17.32 5.76 -0.07
N VAL A 71 -17.85 5.59 -1.27
CA VAL A 71 -19.24 5.91 -1.61
C VAL A 71 -20.06 4.62 -1.57
N ILE A 72 -20.94 4.53 -0.58
CA ILE A 72 -21.80 3.39 -0.32
C ILE A 72 -23.23 3.72 -0.76
N PHE A 73 -23.77 2.91 -1.66
CA PHE A 73 -25.17 2.93 -2.08
C PHE A 73 -25.94 1.79 -1.40
N GLY A 74 -27.27 1.88 -1.37
CA GLY A 74 -28.12 0.87 -0.71
C GLY A 74 -27.84 -0.58 -1.14
N HIS A 75 -27.56 -0.82 -2.42
CA HIS A 75 -27.27 -2.18 -2.93
C HIS A 75 -25.97 -2.80 -2.38
N HIS A 76 -25.06 -1.99 -1.80
CA HIS A 76 -23.85 -2.50 -1.14
C HIS A 76 -24.12 -3.05 0.26
N VAL A 77 -25.23 -2.64 0.89
CA VAL A 77 -25.56 -2.93 2.30
C VAL A 77 -26.92 -3.60 2.48
N GLU A 78 -27.57 -4.00 1.40
CA GLU A 78 -28.87 -4.64 1.43
C GLU A 78 -28.81 -6.07 2.00
N GLY A 79 -29.73 -6.38 2.91
CA GLY A 79 -29.85 -7.69 3.56
C GLY A 79 -28.59 -8.07 4.35
N ASP A 80 -28.17 -9.33 4.21
CA ASP A 80 -27.05 -9.92 4.95
C ASP A 80 -25.67 -9.33 4.57
N LYS A 81 -25.62 -8.40 3.60
CA LYS A 81 -24.36 -7.74 3.19
C LYS A 81 -23.91 -6.66 4.17
N LEU A 82 -24.82 -6.13 4.99
CA LEU A 82 -24.55 -5.02 5.90
C LEU A 82 -23.38 -5.35 6.84
N ASP A 83 -23.45 -6.48 7.54
CA ASP A 83 -22.43 -6.88 8.52
C ASP A 83 -21.05 -7.01 7.87
N ARG A 84 -21.00 -7.58 6.66
CA ARG A 84 -19.76 -7.72 5.90
C ARG A 84 -19.21 -6.37 5.45
N ALA A 85 -20.06 -5.46 5.01
CA ALA A 85 -19.65 -4.11 4.62
C ALA A 85 -19.08 -3.34 5.81
N VAL A 86 -19.75 -3.40 6.97
CA VAL A 86 -19.30 -2.79 8.22
C VAL A 86 -17.97 -3.39 8.67
N TRP A 87 -17.83 -4.71 8.65
CA TRP A 87 -16.58 -5.38 9.00
C TRP A 87 -15.41 -4.94 8.11
N ASN A 88 -15.64 -4.91 6.80
CA ASN A 88 -14.61 -4.51 5.84
C ASN A 88 -14.19 -3.05 6.02
N LEU A 89 -15.15 -2.14 6.22
CA LEU A 89 -14.87 -0.71 6.41
C LEU A 89 -14.14 -0.44 7.73
N THR A 90 -14.57 -1.08 8.82
CA THR A 90 -13.95 -0.91 10.14
C THR A 90 -12.56 -1.55 10.21
N SER A 91 -12.35 -2.68 9.52
CA SER A 91 -11.06 -3.40 9.48
C SER A 91 -10.09 -2.88 8.42
N PHE A 92 -10.49 -1.94 7.56
CA PHE A 92 -9.67 -1.47 6.45
C PHE A 92 -8.32 -0.91 6.90
N HIS A 93 -8.27 -0.22 8.04
CA HIS A 93 -7.02 0.30 8.58
C HIS A 93 -6.02 -0.82 8.90
N ALA A 94 -6.48 -1.95 9.46
CA ALA A 94 -5.64 -3.11 9.73
C ALA A 94 -5.17 -3.78 8.42
N TYR A 95 -6.08 -3.90 7.44
CA TYR A 95 -5.76 -4.39 6.10
C TYR A 95 -4.65 -3.57 5.43
N LEU A 96 -4.78 -2.24 5.41
CA LEU A 96 -3.78 -1.34 4.85
C LEU A 96 -2.43 -1.51 5.57
N ASN A 97 -2.43 -1.47 6.89
CA ASN A 97 -1.21 -1.62 7.69
C ASN A 97 -0.50 -2.96 7.48
N TYR A 98 -1.25 -4.03 7.28
CA TYR A 98 -0.71 -5.35 6.96
C TYR A 98 -0.03 -5.32 5.60
N HIS A 99 -0.70 -4.82 4.57
CA HIS A 99 -0.16 -4.79 3.21
C HIS A 99 1.07 -3.91 3.07
N ILE A 100 1.15 -2.76 3.77
CA ILE A 100 2.36 -1.94 3.76
C ILE A 100 3.56 -2.68 4.38
N LYS A 101 3.35 -3.39 5.49
CA LYS A 101 4.41 -4.22 6.09
C LYS A 101 4.84 -5.36 5.18
N CYS A 102 3.89 -6.03 4.51
CA CYS A 102 4.19 -7.08 3.54
C CYS A 102 4.99 -6.52 2.35
N SER A 103 4.61 -5.37 1.80
CA SER A 103 5.34 -4.70 0.73
C SER A 103 6.78 -4.37 1.14
N LYS A 104 7.00 -3.84 2.35
CA LYS A 104 8.35 -3.64 2.89
C LYS A 104 9.14 -4.95 2.97
N GLY A 105 8.52 -6.00 3.49
CA GLY A 105 9.13 -7.34 3.56
C GLY A 105 9.52 -7.88 2.18
N PHE A 106 8.66 -7.69 1.19
CA PHE A 106 8.91 -8.06 -0.20
C PHE A 106 10.06 -7.26 -0.82
N MET A 107 10.10 -5.94 -0.61
CA MET A 107 11.22 -5.10 -1.05
C MET A 107 12.54 -5.56 -0.42
N HIS A 108 12.56 -5.89 0.87
CA HIS A 108 13.76 -6.43 1.52
C HIS A 108 14.21 -7.76 0.90
N MET A 109 13.29 -8.63 0.51
CA MET A 109 13.63 -9.88 -0.19
C MET A 109 14.28 -9.60 -1.55
N LEU A 110 13.73 -8.67 -2.33
CA LEU A 110 14.32 -8.26 -3.61
C LEU A 110 15.71 -7.62 -3.44
N MET A 111 15.88 -6.76 -2.44
CA MET A 111 17.16 -6.12 -2.14
C MET A 111 18.23 -7.16 -1.77
N ARG A 112 17.90 -8.17 -0.94
CA ARG A 112 18.84 -9.25 -0.61
C ARG A 112 19.26 -10.04 -1.84
N ARG A 113 18.30 -10.46 -2.66
CA ARG A 113 18.59 -11.16 -3.92
C ARG A 113 19.47 -10.33 -4.86
N HIS A 114 19.22 -9.02 -4.93
CA HIS A 114 20.04 -8.13 -5.75
C HIS A 114 21.49 -8.05 -5.23
N VAL A 115 21.68 -7.94 -3.92
CA VAL A 115 23.01 -7.93 -3.29
C VAL A 115 23.74 -9.27 -3.51
N GLU A 116 23.04 -10.40 -3.40
CA GLU A 116 23.62 -11.72 -3.70
C GLU A 116 24.13 -11.80 -5.15
N ASN A 117 23.37 -11.28 -6.12
CA ASN A 117 23.79 -11.23 -7.52
C ASN A 117 25.03 -10.33 -7.71
N LEU A 118 25.08 -9.18 -7.04
CA LEU A 118 26.25 -8.29 -7.10
C LEU A 118 27.50 -8.94 -6.50
N ILE A 119 27.36 -9.68 -5.40
CA ILE A 119 28.46 -10.43 -4.78
C ILE A 119 28.96 -11.52 -5.73
N GLN A 120 28.07 -12.22 -6.44
CA GLN A 120 28.46 -13.21 -7.44
C GLN A 120 29.25 -12.59 -8.59
N ALA A 121 28.76 -11.47 -9.14
CA ALA A 121 29.47 -10.75 -10.20
C ALA A 121 30.86 -10.26 -9.74
N LEU A 122 30.94 -9.74 -8.50
CA LEU A 122 32.21 -9.31 -7.92
C LEU A 122 33.19 -10.48 -7.72
N ASN A 123 32.70 -11.65 -7.30
CA ASN A 123 33.53 -12.84 -7.16
C ASN A 123 34.02 -13.36 -8.51
N GLN A 124 33.21 -13.28 -9.57
CA GLN A 124 33.63 -13.62 -10.94
C GLN A 124 34.69 -12.66 -11.49
N ALA A 125 34.63 -11.39 -11.11
CA ALA A 125 35.60 -10.39 -11.54
C ALA A 125 36.96 -10.49 -10.81
N LYS A 126 37.06 -11.30 -9.75
CA LYS A 126 38.36 -11.54 -9.09
C LYS A 126 39.28 -12.27 -10.06
N VAL A 127 40.34 -11.60 -10.49
CA VAL A 127 41.43 -12.24 -11.23
C VAL A 127 42.05 -13.31 -10.33
N HIS A 128 41.96 -14.57 -10.74
CA HIS A 128 42.76 -15.62 -10.13
C HIS A 128 44.23 -15.31 -10.44
N VAL A 129 44.98 -14.84 -9.45
CA VAL A 129 46.44 -14.81 -9.53
C VAL A 129 46.87 -16.26 -9.63
N GLU A 130 47.13 -16.74 -10.85
CA GLU A 130 47.84 -18.00 -11.03
C GLU A 130 49.14 -17.87 -10.25
N LYS A 131 49.30 -18.72 -9.22
CA LYS A 131 50.60 -18.92 -8.60
C LYS A 131 51.49 -19.57 -9.64
N ASP A 132 52.17 -18.74 -10.42
CA ASP A 132 53.12 -19.16 -11.43
C ASP A 132 54.18 -20.10 -10.82
N LYS A 133 54.18 -21.33 -11.33
CA LYS A 133 55.33 -22.20 -11.62
C LYS A 133 56.42 -22.35 -10.54
N LYS A 134 56.34 -23.44 -9.78
CA LYS A 134 57.59 -24.21 -9.48
C LYS A 134 57.94 -25.02 -10.73
N LYS A 135 58.81 -24.46 -11.57
CA LYS A 135 59.61 -25.26 -12.52
C LYS A 135 60.46 -26.21 -11.70
N THR A 136 60.15 -27.51 -11.74
CA THR A 136 61.05 -28.55 -11.23
C THR A 136 62.18 -28.72 -12.23
N LYS A 137 63.40 -28.60 -11.72
CA LYS A 137 64.67 -28.89 -12.39
C LYS A 137 64.76 -30.33 -12.85
#